data_AF-A0A9D9DIS8-F1
#
_entry.id   AF-A0A9D9DIS8-F1
#
_cell.length_a   1.000
_cell.length_b   1.000
_cell.length_c   1.000
_cell.angle_alpha   90.00
_cell.angle_beta   90.00
_cell.angle_gamma   90.00
#
_symmetry.space_group_name_H-M   'P 1'
#
loop_
_entity.id
_entity.type
_entity.pdbx_description
1 polymer ?
#
loop_
_entity_poly.entity_id
_entity_poly.type
_entity_poly.pdbx_seq_one_letter_code
_entity_poly.pdbx_strand_id
1 'polypeptide(L)'
;MKKVSKKFGQYVVEMRKFKETMGHDDSLPFNAELWVGNTHIANCYNDGWGGETVVAPVNCELFDKVAKEVCATKGALCKEEWSYTMPILADELSWQCEVAKTIEKSQRNGLVFLKEDGNLTIVPFNSGKRKNIPISEMLLSQSGQELIKKTIEKYEKMGLKLVSTNIRYSKVLI
;
A
#
# COMPACT_ATOMS: atom_id res chain seq x y z
N MET A 1 -3.10 -0.97 -10.07
CA MET A 1 -2.31 -0.49 -8.93
C MET A 1 -2.07 1.02 -8.98
N LYS A 2 -2.56 1.77 -7.97
CA LYS A 2 -2.13 3.17 -7.73
C LYS A 2 -0.62 3.18 -7.47
N LYS A 3 0.07 4.21 -7.94
CA LYS A 3 1.49 4.41 -7.64
C LYS A 3 1.66 4.60 -6.12
N VAL A 4 2.52 3.80 -5.50
CA VAL A 4 2.94 3.98 -4.11
C VAL A 4 4.12 4.94 -4.11
N SER A 5 3.97 6.06 -3.39
CA SER A 5 4.95 7.14 -3.42
C SER A 5 4.96 7.94 -2.12
N LYS A 6 6.11 8.51 -1.76
CA LYS A 6 6.27 9.36 -0.59
C LYS A 6 7.17 10.56 -0.91
N LYS A 7 6.85 11.71 -0.34
CA LYS A 7 7.57 12.98 -0.58
C LYS A 7 8.62 13.22 0.50
N PHE A 8 9.83 13.60 0.10
CA PHE A 8 10.97 13.96 0.94
C PHE A 8 11.63 15.22 0.36
N GLY A 9 11.49 16.35 1.04
CA GLY A 9 11.90 17.65 0.49
C GLY A 9 11.25 17.90 -0.88
N GLN A 10 12.09 18.09 -1.90
CA GLN A 10 11.65 18.27 -3.30
C GLN A 10 11.38 16.96 -4.05
N TYR A 11 11.78 15.81 -3.50
CA TYR A 11 11.69 14.53 -4.20
C TYR A 11 10.38 13.81 -3.89
N VAL A 12 9.77 13.23 -4.91
CA VAL A 12 8.72 12.22 -4.77
C VAL A 12 9.34 10.89 -5.14
N VAL A 13 9.56 10.05 -4.14
CA VAL A 13 10.11 8.70 -4.32
C VAL A 13 8.95 7.74 -4.54
N GLU A 14 8.96 7.06 -5.68
CA GLU A 14 7.96 6.06 -6.06
C GLU A 14 8.57 4.67 -6.01
N MET A 15 7.84 3.70 -5.45
CA MET A 15 8.17 2.28 -5.63
C MET A 15 7.45 1.76 -6.87
N ARG A 16 8.22 1.16 -7.80
CA ARG A 16 7.72 0.58 -9.04
C ARG A 16 8.19 -0.85 -9.18
N LYS A 17 7.53 -1.58 -10.08
CA LYS A 17 7.79 -3.01 -10.37
C LYS A 17 7.87 -3.89 -9.12
N PHE A 18 7.10 -3.54 -8.08
CA PHE A 18 6.99 -4.33 -6.86
C PHE A 18 6.48 -5.74 -7.18
N LYS A 19 7.17 -6.74 -6.67
CA LYS A 19 6.84 -8.15 -6.79
C LYS A 19 7.24 -8.88 -5.51
N GLU A 20 6.28 -9.50 -4.83
CA GLU A 20 6.58 -10.48 -3.78
C GLU A 20 7.40 -11.64 -4.36
N THR A 21 8.39 -12.08 -3.59
CA THR A 21 9.16 -13.28 -3.87
C THR A 21 8.86 -14.38 -2.87
N MET A 22 9.26 -15.59 -3.20
CA MET A 22 9.34 -16.64 -2.19
C MET A 22 10.41 -16.25 -1.17
N GLY A 23 10.08 -16.38 0.10
CA GLY A 23 10.96 -16.13 1.24
C GLY A 23 10.32 -16.69 2.52
N HIS A 24 10.95 -16.44 3.66
CA HIS A 24 10.40 -16.77 4.97
C HIS A 24 9.55 -15.61 5.51
N ASP A 25 8.65 -15.88 6.47
CA ASP A 25 7.66 -14.90 6.98
C ASP A 25 8.24 -13.91 8.00
N ASP A 26 9.56 -13.92 8.25
CA ASP A 26 10.18 -13.04 9.26
C ASP A 26 10.28 -11.58 8.79
N SER A 27 10.40 -11.37 7.48
CA SER A 27 10.33 -10.07 6.81
C SER A 27 9.55 -10.21 5.50
N LEU A 28 8.96 -9.13 4.98
CA LEU A 28 8.25 -9.16 3.70
C LEU A 28 9.25 -9.47 2.58
N PRO A 29 9.19 -10.62 1.87
CA PRO A 29 10.12 -10.92 0.79
C PRO A 29 9.67 -10.24 -0.51
N PHE A 30 10.52 -9.42 -1.11
CA PHE A 30 10.16 -8.69 -2.32
C PHE A 30 11.35 -8.32 -3.21
N ASN A 31 11.03 -7.99 -4.46
CA ASN A 31 11.86 -7.20 -5.36
C ASN A 31 11.09 -5.96 -5.83
N ALA A 32 11.77 -4.83 -5.93
CA ALA A 32 11.19 -3.58 -6.42
C ALA A 32 12.25 -2.61 -6.95
N GLU A 33 11.80 -1.50 -7.50
CA GLU A 33 12.63 -0.39 -7.96
C GLU A 33 12.19 0.92 -7.30
N LEU A 34 13.14 1.77 -6.90
CA LEU A 34 12.89 3.13 -6.47
C LEU A 34 13.09 4.11 -7.62
N TRP A 35 12.14 5.03 -7.78
CA TRP A 35 12.11 6.01 -8.86
C TRP A 35 11.86 7.42 -8.34
N VAL A 36 12.40 8.43 -9.02
CA VAL A 36 12.06 9.84 -8.83
C VAL A 36 11.66 10.41 -10.19
N GLY A 37 10.39 10.80 -10.33
CA GLY A 37 9.83 11.17 -11.64
C GLY A 37 9.99 10.02 -12.64
N ASN A 38 10.76 10.23 -13.71
CA ASN A 38 11.05 9.21 -14.73
C ASN A 38 12.46 8.59 -14.60
N THR A 39 13.16 8.85 -13.50
CA THR A 39 14.52 8.35 -13.28
C THR A 39 14.50 7.19 -12.29
N HIS A 40 15.04 6.04 -12.69
CA HIS A 40 15.30 4.90 -11.82
C HIS A 40 16.54 5.18 -10.97
N ILE A 41 16.41 5.13 -9.66
CA ILE A 41 17.49 5.49 -8.73
C ILE A 41 18.12 4.31 -8.00
N ALA A 42 17.35 3.26 -7.72
CA ALA A 42 17.86 2.06 -7.06
C ALA A 42 16.99 0.82 -7.31
N ASN A 43 17.60 -0.36 -7.20
CA ASN A 43 16.91 -1.63 -7.04
C ASN A 43 16.81 -1.97 -5.55
N CYS A 44 15.71 -2.58 -5.14
CA CYS A 44 15.49 -3.00 -3.76
C CYS A 44 15.09 -4.46 -3.71
N TYR A 45 15.65 -5.20 -2.75
CA TYR A 45 15.25 -6.57 -2.50
C TYR A 45 15.32 -6.94 -1.02
N ASN A 46 14.42 -7.81 -0.59
CA ASN A 46 14.46 -8.50 0.71
C ASN A 46 14.11 -9.97 0.46
N ASP A 47 14.88 -10.88 1.05
CA ASP A 47 14.75 -12.33 0.84
C ASP A 47 13.84 -13.02 1.86
N GLY A 48 13.33 -12.29 2.86
CA GLY A 48 12.41 -12.80 3.88
C GLY A 48 13.07 -13.46 5.09
N TRP A 49 14.39 -13.59 5.13
CA TRP A 49 15.10 -14.35 6.18
C TRP A 49 15.50 -13.50 7.39
N GLY A 50 14.76 -12.41 7.65
CA GLY A 50 15.06 -11.47 8.73
C GLY A 50 16.29 -10.58 8.46
N GLY A 51 16.85 -10.64 7.26
CA GLY A 51 17.93 -9.76 6.80
C GLY A 51 17.43 -8.34 6.50
N GLU A 52 18.36 -7.39 6.47
CA GLU A 52 18.08 -6.02 6.06
C GLU A 52 17.73 -5.96 4.56
N THR A 53 16.77 -5.11 4.22
CA THR A 53 16.46 -4.80 2.82
C THR A 53 17.65 -4.19 2.12
N VAL A 54 18.11 -4.85 1.06
CA VAL A 54 19.24 -4.37 0.27
C VAL A 54 18.74 -3.36 -0.74
N VAL A 55 19.39 -2.19 -0.76
CA VAL A 55 19.14 -1.12 -1.71
C VAL A 55 20.41 -0.91 -2.54
N ALA A 56 20.35 -1.26 -3.83
CA ALA A 56 21.46 -1.14 -4.77
C ALA A 56 21.25 0.10 -5.67
N PRO A 57 22.00 1.20 -5.47
CA PRO A 57 21.89 2.40 -6.30
C PRO A 57 22.23 2.11 -7.76
N VAL A 58 21.43 2.65 -8.67
CA VAL A 58 21.66 2.61 -10.13
C VAL A 58 22.04 3.99 -10.65
N ASN A 59 21.50 5.05 -10.05
CA ASN A 59 21.91 6.43 -10.29
C ASN A 59 22.45 7.02 -8.98
N CYS A 60 23.75 6.84 -8.72
CA CYS A 60 24.37 7.22 -7.44
C CYS A 60 24.21 8.71 -7.12
N GLU A 61 24.38 9.60 -8.10
CA GLU A 61 24.31 11.05 -7.85
C GLU A 61 22.92 11.48 -7.36
N LEU A 62 21.85 11.01 -8.03
CA LEU A 62 20.50 11.33 -7.60
C LEU A 62 20.12 10.55 -6.34
N PHE A 63 20.57 9.29 -6.22
CA PHE A 63 20.35 8.48 -5.03
C PHE A 63 20.89 9.16 -3.78
N ASP A 64 22.13 9.64 -3.80
CA ASP A 64 22.77 10.30 -2.65
C ASP A 64 22.02 11.58 -2.24
N LYS A 65 21.55 12.37 -3.22
CA LYS A 65 20.73 13.56 -2.95
C LYS A 65 19.40 13.18 -2.31
N VAL A 66 18.74 12.12 -2.79
CA VAL A 66 17.49 11.62 -2.21
C VAL A 66 17.74 11.07 -0.81
N ALA A 67 18.77 10.26 -0.60
CA ALA A 67 19.11 9.66 0.68
C ALA A 67 19.34 10.73 1.75
N LYS A 68 20.06 11.81 1.42
CA LYS A 68 20.24 12.96 2.32
C LYS A 68 18.92 13.62 2.72
N GLU A 69 18.02 13.85 1.76
CA GLU A 69 16.68 14.41 2.05
C GLU A 69 15.82 13.46 2.89
N VAL A 70 15.88 12.15 2.64
CA VAL A 70 15.18 11.13 3.42
C VAL A 70 15.70 11.10 4.85
N CYS A 71 17.02 11.10 5.05
CA CYS A 71 17.64 11.19 6.38
C CYS A 71 17.19 12.45 7.13
N ALA A 72 17.29 13.62 6.47
CA ALA A 72 16.92 14.90 7.05
C ALA A 72 15.44 14.94 7.45
N THR A 73 14.54 14.46 6.57
CA THR A 73 13.10 14.42 6.82
C THR A 73 12.74 13.48 7.98
N LYS A 74 13.45 12.35 8.11
CA LYS A 74 13.23 11.37 9.19
C LYS A 74 13.93 11.74 10.50
N GLY A 75 14.68 12.84 10.55
CA GLY A 75 15.45 13.25 11.72
C GLY A 75 16.57 12.28 12.09
N ALA A 76 17.03 11.45 11.13
CA ALA A 76 18.11 10.51 11.36
C ALA A 76 19.47 11.22 11.22
N LEU A 77 20.41 10.93 12.11
CA LEU A 77 21.80 11.37 11.98
C LEU A 77 22.40 10.69 10.74
N CYS A 78 22.61 11.46 9.67
CA CYS A 78 23.31 11.01 8.48
C CYS A 78 24.82 10.92 8.78
N LYS A 79 25.24 9.98 9.64
CA LYS A 79 26.66 9.67 9.81
C LYS A 79 27.13 8.91 8.58
N GLU A 80 28.33 9.26 8.11
CA GLU A 80 28.86 9.05 6.76
C GLU A 80 28.94 7.59 6.26
N GLU A 81 28.57 6.59 7.05
CA GLU A 81 28.76 5.19 6.68
C GLU A 81 27.49 4.31 6.74
N TRP A 82 26.38 4.77 7.33
CA TRP A 82 25.19 3.92 7.50
C TRP A 82 23.88 4.71 7.42
N SER A 83 23.44 5.04 6.20
CA SER A 83 22.10 5.57 5.96
C SER A 83 21.06 4.44 5.94
N TYR A 84 20.76 3.87 7.12
CA TYR A 84 19.69 2.88 7.33
C TYR A 84 18.31 3.36 6.87
N THR A 85 18.16 4.66 6.55
CA THR A 85 16.88 5.24 6.17
C THR A 85 16.41 4.83 4.77
N MET A 86 17.31 4.46 3.86
CA MET A 86 16.90 4.01 2.51
C MET A 86 16.34 2.58 2.51
N PRO A 87 16.98 1.59 3.18
CA PRO A 87 16.36 0.30 3.48
C PRO A 87 15.00 0.42 4.18
N ILE A 88 14.91 1.21 5.26
CA ILE A 88 13.64 1.45 5.97
C ILE A 88 12.59 2.07 5.05
N LEU A 89 12.98 3.02 4.19
CA LEU A 89 12.05 3.61 3.21
C LEU A 89 11.55 2.55 2.21
N ALA A 90 12.44 1.68 1.73
CA ALA A 90 12.04 0.59 0.85
C ALA A 90 11.04 -0.34 1.54
N ASP A 91 11.23 -0.67 2.81
CA ASP A 91 10.28 -1.47 3.60
C ASP A 91 8.93 -0.76 3.80
N GLU A 92 8.94 0.53 4.13
CA GLU A 92 7.70 1.31 4.27
C GLU A 92 6.89 1.32 2.97
N LEU A 93 7.56 1.46 1.83
CA LEU A 93 6.92 1.50 0.52
C LEU A 93 6.49 0.09 0.06
N SER A 94 7.26 -0.95 0.38
CA SER A 94 6.91 -2.34 0.03
C SER A 94 5.67 -2.79 0.80
N TRP A 95 5.56 -2.50 2.10
CA TRP A 95 4.35 -2.72 2.88
C TRP A 95 3.14 -1.97 2.32
N GLN A 96 3.32 -0.73 1.88
CA GLN A 96 2.24 0.03 1.23
C GLN A 96 1.82 -0.58 -0.12
N CYS A 97 2.76 -1.16 -0.88
CA CYS A 97 2.46 -1.90 -2.09
C CYS A 97 1.64 -3.15 -1.77
N GLU A 98 2.02 -3.91 -0.74
CA GLU A 98 1.28 -5.11 -0.31
C GLU A 98 -0.14 -4.76 0.17
N VAL A 99 -0.29 -3.72 0.98
CA VAL A 99 -1.60 -3.20 1.38
C VAL A 99 -2.43 -2.80 0.15
N ALA A 100 -1.85 -2.08 -0.80
CA ALA A 100 -2.56 -1.67 -2.02
C ALA A 100 -2.98 -2.88 -2.87
N LYS A 101 -2.13 -3.90 -2.99
CA LYS A 101 -2.42 -5.17 -3.68
C LYS A 101 -3.55 -5.94 -2.98
N THR A 102 -3.50 -6.03 -1.64
CA THR A 102 -4.54 -6.67 -0.84
C THR A 102 -5.87 -5.95 -0.96
N ILE A 103 -5.90 -4.61 -0.97
CA ILE A 103 -7.11 -3.82 -1.25
C ILE A 103 -7.63 -4.16 -2.65
N GLU A 104 -6.78 -4.13 -3.68
CA GLU A 104 -7.17 -4.37 -5.07
C GLU A 104 -7.79 -5.76 -5.28
N LYS A 105 -7.25 -6.78 -4.61
CA LYS A 105 -7.76 -8.16 -4.64
C LYS A 105 -9.07 -8.29 -3.87
N SER A 106 -9.10 -7.77 -2.64
CA SER A 106 -10.19 -8.01 -1.69
C SER A 106 -11.45 -7.21 -2.03
N GLN A 107 -11.29 -6.00 -2.60
CA GLN A 107 -12.41 -5.14 -2.96
C GLN A 107 -13.33 -5.77 -4.04
N ARG A 108 -12.88 -6.81 -4.76
CA ARG A 108 -13.72 -7.52 -5.74
C ARG A 108 -14.97 -8.14 -5.11
N ASN A 109 -14.83 -8.72 -3.91
CA ASN A 109 -15.85 -9.55 -3.28
C ASN A 109 -16.27 -9.04 -1.89
N GLY A 110 -15.83 -7.84 -1.49
CA GLY A 110 -16.15 -7.27 -0.19
C GLY A 110 -15.75 -5.81 -0.08
N LEU A 111 -16.19 -5.17 0.99
CA LEU A 111 -15.71 -3.85 1.36
C LEU A 111 -14.43 -3.98 2.18
N VAL A 112 -13.41 -3.24 1.78
CA VAL A 112 -12.14 -3.14 2.48
C VAL A 112 -12.11 -1.83 3.27
N PHE A 113 -11.86 -1.95 4.56
CA PHE A 113 -11.69 -0.85 5.49
C PHE A 113 -10.31 -0.88 6.14
N LEU A 114 -9.77 0.30 6.43
CA LEU A 114 -8.52 0.51 7.15
C LEU A 114 -8.83 0.93 8.59
N LYS A 115 -8.22 0.23 9.55
CA LYS A 115 -8.25 0.58 10.96
C LYS A 115 -7.17 1.61 11.31
N GLU A 116 -7.27 2.23 12.48
CA GLU A 116 -6.27 3.20 12.97
C GLU A 116 -4.88 2.57 13.17
N ASP A 117 -4.82 1.30 13.54
CA ASP A 117 -3.58 0.53 13.71
C ASP A 117 -2.91 0.12 12.37
N GLY A 118 -3.50 0.50 11.23
CA GLY A 118 -3.01 0.16 9.90
C GLY A 118 -3.51 -1.19 9.36
N ASN A 119 -4.20 -2.00 10.16
CA ASN A 119 -4.72 -3.29 9.72
C ASN A 119 -5.95 -3.14 8.81
N LEU A 120 -6.08 -4.07 7.86
CA LEU A 120 -7.24 -4.13 6.97
C LEU A 120 -8.35 -5.00 7.56
N THR A 121 -9.60 -4.56 7.41
CA THR A 121 -10.82 -5.33 7.68
C THR A 121 -11.56 -5.55 6.36
N ILE A 122 -11.84 -6.81 6.04
CA ILE A 122 -12.54 -7.18 4.81
C ILE A 122 -13.94 -7.67 5.19
N VAL A 123 -14.97 -7.03 4.63
CA VAL A 123 -16.37 -7.37 4.87
C VAL A 123 -16.97 -7.96 3.59
N PRO A 124 -17.03 -9.30 3.46
CA PRO A 124 -17.63 -9.95 2.31
C PRO A 124 -19.17 -9.89 2.36
N PHE A 125 -19.80 -9.91 1.19
CA PHE A 125 -21.26 -10.04 1.09
C PHE A 125 -21.67 -11.48 0.84
N ASN A 126 -22.65 -11.96 1.61
CA ASN A 126 -23.16 -13.31 1.52
C ASN A 126 -24.69 -13.28 1.44
N SER A 127 -25.27 -14.26 0.74
CA SER A 127 -26.69 -14.59 0.78
C SER A 127 -26.86 -16.01 1.31
N GLY A 128 -28.09 -16.41 1.66
CA GLY A 128 -28.38 -17.77 2.11
C GLY A 128 -27.97 -18.88 1.12
N LYS A 129 -27.79 -18.55 -0.17
CA LYS A 129 -27.41 -19.51 -1.22
C LYS A 129 -25.98 -19.35 -1.73
N ARG A 130 -25.33 -18.20 -1.51
CA ARG A 130 -24.03 -17.87 -2.11
C ARG A 130 -23.16 -17.04 -1.17
N LYS A 131 -21.91 -17.46 -1.03
CA LYS A 131 -20.88 -16.72 -0.29
C LYS A 131 -20.03 -15.87 -1.24
N ASN A 132 -19.45 -14.77 -0.73
CA ASN A 132 -18.53 -13.89 -1.44
C ASN A 132 -19.11 -13.33 -2.74
N ILE A 133 -20.29 -12.73 -2.66
CA ILE A 133 -20.95 -12.09 -3.81
C ILE A 133 -20.11 -10.88 -4.26
N PRO A 134 -19.73 -10.79 -5.54
CA PRO A 134 -18.94 -9.68 -6.06
C PRO A 134 -19.60 -8.32 -5.84
N ILE A 135 -18.81 -7.31 -5.53
CA ILE A 135 -19.30 -5.92 -5.39
C ILE A 135 -19.98 -5.46 -6.68
N SER A 136 -19.45 -5.83 -7.84
CA SER A 136 -20.05 -5.49 -9.13
C SER A 136 -21.49 -6.01 -9.27
N GLU A 137 -21.80 -7.18 -8.73
CA GLU A 137 -23.13 -7.78 -8.75
C GLU A 137 -24.06 -7.10 -7.75
N MET A 138 -23.56 -6.80 -6.54
CA MET A 138 -24.29 -6.04 -5.53
C MET A 138 -24.74 -4.67 -6.06
N LEU A 139 -23.91 -4.02 -6.87
CA LEU A 139 -24.21 -2.72 -7.47
C LEU A 139 -25.29 -2.78 -8.57
N LEU A 140 -25.65 -3.95 -9.09
CA LEU A 140 -26.70 -4.08 -10.13
C LEU A 140 -28.13 -4.02 -9.57
N SER A 141 -28.31 -4.12 -8.26
CA SER A 141 -29.63 -4.15 -7.62
C SER A 141 -29.77 -3.10 -6.53
N GLN A 142 -30.97 -2.54 -6.38
CA GLN A 142 -31.24 -1.54 -5.33
C GLN A 142 -31.00 -2.10 -3.92
N SER A 143 -31.45 -3.33 -3.66
CA SER A 143 -31.24 -3.99 -2.36
C SER A 143 -29.75 -4.23 -2.07
N GLY A 144 -28.95 -4.56 -3.08
CA GLY A 144 -27.50 -4.70 -2.95
C GLY A 144 -26.80 -3.36 -2.68
N GLN A 145 -27.19 -2.30 -3.38
CA GLN A 145 -26.69 -0.94 -3.14
C GLN A 145 -27.03 -0.43 -1.74
N GLU A 146 -28.26 -0.66 -1.26
CA GLU A 146 -28.68 -0.33 0.10
C GLU A 146 -27.89 -1.10 1.16
N LEU A 147 -27.62 -2.39 0.91
CA LEU A 147 -26.81 -3.19 1.82
C LEU A 147 -25.36 -2.68 1.88
N ILE A 148 -24.77 -2.32 0.74
CA ILE A 148 -23.45 -1.67 0.68
C ILE A 148 -23.46 -0.40 1.52
N LYS A 149 -24.42 0.50 1.29
CA LYS A 149 -24.54 1.77 2.02
C LYS A 149 -24.64 1.56 3.54
N LYS A 150 -25.56 0.70 3.98
CA LYS A 150 -25.74 0.36 5.41
C LYS A 150 -24.46 -0.21 6.02
N THR A 151 -23.74 -1.03 5.27
CA THR A 151 -22.47 -1.61 5.73
C THR A 151 -21.39 -0.54 5.85
N ILE A 152 -21.24 0.35 4.87
CA ILE A 152 -20.30 1.48 4.95
C ILE A 152 -20.59 2.31 6.21
N GLU A 153 -21.83 2.77 6.37
CA GLU A 153 -22.23 3.60 7.52
C GLU A 153 -21.98 2.92 8.87
N LYS A 154 -22.24 1.61 8.96
CA LYS A 154 -21.99 0.83 10.18
C LYS A 154 -20.50 0.84 10.55
N TYR A 155 -19.62 0.53 9.60
CA TYR A 155 -18.20 0.39 9.89
C TYR A 155 -17.49 1.75 10.02
N GLU A 156 -17.95 2.79 9.32
CA GLU A 156 -17.47 4.16 9.53
C GLU A 156 -17.82 4.68 10.93
N LYS A 157 -19.03 4.38 11.45
CA LYS A 157 -19.40 4.69 12.84
C LYS A 157 -18.55 3.98 13.88
N MET A 158 -17.91 2.87 13.51
CA MET A 158 -16.96 2.14 14.35
C MET A 158 -15.52 2.70 14.23
N GLY A 159 -15.32 3.81 13.51
CA GLY A 159 -14.01 4.44 13.32
C GLY A 159 -13.17 3.84 12.18
N LEU A 160 -13.72 2.91 11.38
CA LEU A 160 -12.99 2.35 10.26
C LEU A 160 -13.12 3.22 9.00
N LYS A 161 -12.02 3.40 8.27
CA LYS A 161 -11.99 4.18 7.03
C LYS A 161 -12.20 3.28 5.82
N LEU A 162 -13.21 3.55 4.99
CA LEU A 162 -13.38 2.83 3.72
C LEU A 162 -12.21 3.13 2.77
N VAL A 163 -11.53 2.09 2.29
CA VAL A 163 -10.41 2.19 1.32
C VAL A 163 -10.69 1.49 -0.01
N SER A 164 -11.89 0.92 -0.15
CA SER A 164 -12.35 0.34 -1.42
C SER A 164 -12.45 1.44 -2.48
N THR A 165 -11.85 1.20 -3.64
CA THR A 165 -11.76 2.15 -4.76
C THR A 165 -12.71 1.82 -5.91
N ASN A 166 -13.29 0.63 -5.89
CA ASN A 166 -14.22 0.13 -6.90
C ASN A 166 -15.69 0.54 -6.65
N ILE A 167 -15.95 1.36 -5.64
CA ILE A 167 -17.28 1.88 -5.32
C ILE A 167 -17.22 3.39 -5.41
N ARG A 168 -17.99 3.97 -6.33
CA ARG A 168 -18.21 5.42 -6.37
C ARG A 168 -19.40 5.74 -5.47
N TYR A 169 -19.13 5.94 -4.19
CA TYR A 169 -20.15 6.42 -3.26
C TYR A 169 -20.34 7.92 -3.46
N SER A 170 -21.31 8.34 -4.27
CA SER A 170 -21.79 9.71 -4.20
C SER A 170 -22.69 9.82 -2.97
N LYS A 171 -22.34 10.69 -2.02
CA LYS A 171 -23.25 11.11 -0.92
C LYS A 171 -24.55 11.75 -1.42
N VAL A 172 -24.76 11.83 -2.74
CA VAL A 172 -25.87 12.49 -3.39
C VAL A 172 -26.64 11.44 -4.17
N LEU A 173 -27.75 11.00 -3.60
CA LEU A 173 -28.99 10.59 -4.24
C LEU A 173 -30.05 10.73 -3.13
N ILE A 174 -30.53 11.97 -3.00
CA ILE A 174 -31.85 12.29 -2.42
C ILE A 174 -32.81 12.27 -3.59
#